data_AF-A0A0T9TLJ0-F1
#
_entry.id   AF-A0A0T9TLJ0-F1
#
_cell.length_a   1.000
_cell.length_b   1.000
_cell.length_c   1.000
_cell.angle_alpha   90.00
_cell.angle_beta   90.00
_cell.angle_gamma   90.00
#
_symmetry.space_group_name_H-M   'P 1'
#
loop_
_entity.id
_entity.type
_entity.pdbx_description
1 polymer ?
#
loop_
_entity_poly.entity_id
_entity_poly.type
_entity_poly.pdbx_seq_one_letter_code
_entity_poly.pdbx_strand_id
1 'polypeptide(L)'
;MQCLHHTRQGFIEERTASYNRLRGLLSEFGLIAPQSTEQLRRQAREHRKNLPSWVSQCVDDLLSHIDNIELKIAEYDRILAKIAARDSRSKNIMKPRGGAVLQQPVR
;
A
#
# COMPACT_ATOMS: atom_id res chain seq x y z
N MET A 1 15.86 -0.44 -7.95
CA MET A 1 14.55 -0.79 -7.36
C MET A 1 14.30 -0.19 -5.98
N GLN A 2 15.35 0.04 -5.18
CA GLN A 2 15.24 0.53 -3.80
C GLN A 2 14.42 1.83 -3.64
N CYS A 3 14.55 2.81 -4.56
CA CYS A 3 13.75 4.04 -4.51
C CYS A 3 12.24 3.78 -4.55
N LEU A 4 11.75 2.84 -5.38
CA LEU A 4 10.32 2.53 -5.48
C LEU A 4 9.78 1.88 -4.20
N HIS A 5 10.58 1.00 -3.57
CA HIS A 5 10.21 0.41 -2.28
C HIS A 5 10.19 1.46 -1.18
N HIS A 6 11.16 2.36 -1.13
CA HIS A 6 11.18 3.46 -0.15
C HIS A 6 9.98 4.39 -0.33
N THR A 7 9.66 4.81 -1.55
CA THR A 7 8.48 5.65 -1.81
C THR A 7 7.19 4.94 -1.38
N ARG A 8 7.04 3.65 -1.70
CA ARG A 8 5.88 2.86 -1.24
C ARG A 8 5.80 2.78 0.28
N GLN A 9 6.92 2.57 0.97
CA GLN A 9 6.95 2.54 2.43
C GLN A 9 6.54 3.89 3.04
N GLY A 10 7.00 5.00 2.48
CA GLY A 10 6.56 6.34 2.90
C GLY A 10 5.04 6.50 2.83
N PHE A 11 4.39 6.04 1.76
CA PHE A 11 2.93 6.07 1.67
C PHE A 11 2.24 5.17 2.70
N ILE A 12 2.82 4.02 3.07
CA ILE A 12 2.26 3.14 4.11
C ILE A 12 2.33 3.81 5.49
N GLU A 13 3.43 4.46 5.79
CA GLU A 13 3.63 5.24 7.01
C GLU A 13 2.65 6.42 7.07
N GLU A 14 2.51 7.17 5.97
CA GLU A 14 1.58 8.30 5.84
C GLU A 14 0.12 7.86 5.99
N ARG A 15 -0.27 6.72 5.39
CA ARG A 15 -1.60 6.13 5.58
C ARG A 15 -1.86 5.82 7.05
N THR A 16 -0.88 5.25 7.73
CA THR A 16 -0.98 4.89 9.16
C THR A 16 -1.12 6.14 10.02
N ALA A 17 -0.32 7.17 9.76
CA ALA A 17 -0.42 8.46 10.43
C ALA A 17 -1.79 9.12 10.20
N SER A 18 -2.33 9.04 8.98
CA SER A 18 -3.65 9.58 8.63
C SER A 18 -4.79 8.88 9.37
N TYR A 19 -4.75 7.54 9.49
CA TYR A 19 -5.71 6.82 10.33
C TYR A 19 -5.60 7.19 11.81
N ASN A 20 -4.39 7.39 12.32
CA ASN A 20 -4.21 7.80 13.71
C ASN A 20 -4.73 9.21 13.96
N ARG A 21 -4.54 10.14 13.01
CA ARG A 21 -5.15 11.47 13.06
C ARG A 21 -6.67 11.40 13.04
N LEU A 22 -7.27 10.54 12.20
CA LEU A 22 -8.71 10.31 12.19
C LEU A 22 -9.21 9.77 13.54
N ARG A 23 -8.48 8.84 14.17
CA ARG A 23 -8.83 8.33 15.53
C ARG A 23 -8.79 9.44 16.57
N GLY A 24 -7.75 10.28 16.55
CA GLY A 24 -7.61 11.42 17.45
C GLY A 24 -8.81 12.36 17.31
N LEU A 25 -9.11 12.77 16.08
CA LEU A 25 -10.23 13.63 15.76
C LEU A 25 -11.56 13.07 16.29
N LEU A 26 -11.86 11.79 16.06
CA LEU A 26 -13.11 11.19 16.55
C LEU A 26 -13.16 11.10 18.09
N SER A 27 -12.02 10.82 18.73
CA SER A 27 -11.91 10.73 20.19
C SER A 27 -12.17 12.08 20.87
N GLU A 28 -11.78 13.20 20.24
CA GLU A 28 -12.07 14.55 20.74
C GLU A 28 -13.57 14.84 20.87
N PHE A 29 -14.42 14.14 20.09
CA PHE A 29 -15.88 14.25 20.15
C PHE A 29 -16.56 13.09 20.89
N GLY A 30 -15.80 12.34 21.70
CA GLY A 30 -16.32 11.28 22.56
C GLY A 30 -16.66 9.97 21.83
N LEU A 31 -16.22 9.81 20.58
CA LEU A 31 -16.40 8.55 19.84
C LEU A 31 -15.24 7.60 20.17
N ILE A 32 -15.57 6.40 20.66
CA ILE A 32 -14.59 5.34 20.90
C ILE A 32 -14.08 4.83 19.56
N ALA A 33 -12.87 5.24 19.19
CA ALA A 33 -12.28 4.88 17.91
C ALA A 33 -11.78 3.41 17.92
N PRO A 34 -12.20 2.58 16.95
CA PRO A 34 -11.85 1.17 16.91
C PRO A 34 -10.42 0.96 16.41
N GLN A 35 -9.80 -0.13 16.84
CA GLN A 35 -8.44 -0.50 16.41
C GLN A 35 -8.38 -0.91 14.94
N SER A 36 -9.44 -1.50 14.38
CA SER A 36 -9.52 -1.81 12.96
C SER A 36 -9.74 -0.55 12.12
N THR A 37 -8.93 -0.36 11.08
CA THR A 37 -9.06 0.76 10.12
C THR A 37 -10.36 0.69 9.33
N GLU A 38 -10.84 -0.52 9.01
CA GLU A 38 -12.10 -0.72 8.31
C GLU A 38 -13.30 -0.29 9.16
N GLN A 39 -13.32 -0.73 10.42
CA GLN A 39 -14.37 -0.31 11.36
C GLN A 39 -14.28 1.19 11.64
N LEU A 40 -13.08 1.75 11.73
CA LEU A 40 -12.87 3.18 11.91
C LEU A 40 -13.47 3.97 10.75
N ARG A 41 -13.19 3.57 9.49
CA ARG A 41 -13.78 4.19 8.30
C ARG A 41 -15.30 4.13 8.32
N ARG A 42 -15.87 2.98 8.69
CA ARG A 42 -17.32 2.80 8.77
C ARG A 42 -17.93 3.73 9.81
N GLN A 43 -17.41 3.73 11.04
CA GLN A 43 -17.92 4.58 12.12
C GLN A 43 -17.72 6.08 11.81
N ALA A 44 -16.59 6.47 11.23
CA ALA A 44 -16.36 7.85 10.80
C ALA A 44 -17.47 8.32 9.84
N ARG A 45 -17.87 7.48 8.87
CA ARG A 45 -18.97 7.79 7.94
C ARG A 45 -20.34 7.78 8.60
N GLU A 46 -20.60 6.84 9.50
CA GLU A 46 -21.89 6.73 10.22
C GLU A 46 -22.11 7.94 11.15
N HIS A 47 -21.10 8.31 11.93
CA HIS A 47 -21.20 9.39 12.92
C HIS A 47 -21.06 10.80 12.31
N ARG A 48 -20.58 10.92 11.06
CA ARG A 48 -20.38 12.20 10.37
C ARG A 48 -21.61 13.12 10.43
N LYS A 49 -22.83 12.58 10.35
CA LYS A 49 -24.08 13.37 10.37
C LYS A 49 -24.42 13.96 11.74
N ASN A 50 -23.84 13.41 12.81
CA ASN A 50 -24.08 13.82 14.18
C ASN A 50 -22.98 14.75 14.71
N LEU A 51 -21.96 15.03 13.88
CA LEU A 51 -20.87 15.94 14.20
C LEU A 51 -21.19 17.37 13.71
N PRO A 52 -20.59 18.40 14.33
CA PRO A 52 -20.63 19.75 13.78
C PRO A 52 -20.10 19.78 12.33
N SER A 53 -20.69 20.63 11.48
CA SER A 53 -20.41 20.66 10.04
C SER A 53 -18.91 20.75 9.69
N TRP A 54 -18.17 21.58 10.41
CA TRP A 54 -16.74 21.76 10.22
C TRP A 54 -15.91 20.51 10.60
N VAL A 55 -16.36 19.73 11.60
CA VAL A 55 -15.73 18.45 11.98
C VAL A 55 -16.02 17.40 10.93
N SER A 56 -17.28 17.33 10.47
CA SER A 56 -17.70 16.43 9.40
C SER A 56 -16.88 16.64 8.13
N GLN A 57 -16.58 17.90 7.79
CA GLN A 57 -15.69 18.25 6.69
C GLN A 57 -14.25 17.73 6.92
N CYS A 58 -13.67 17.95 8.11
CA CYS A 58 -12.35 17.40 8.42
C CYS A 58 -12.30 15.87 8.31
N VAL A 59 -13.37 15.17 8.71
CA VAL A 59 -13.49 13.72 8.55
C VAL A 59 -13.48 13.33 7.08
N ASP A 60 -14.22 14.04 6.22
CA ASP A 60 -14.22 13.76 4.78
C ASP A 60 -12.87 13.99 4.12
N ASP A 61 -12.21 15.09 4.48
CA ASP A 61 -10.91 15.45 3.94
C ASP A 61 -9.88 14.37 4.30
N LEU A 62 -9.90 13.90 5.55
CA LEU A 62 -9.03 12.80 6.00
C LEU A 62 -9.35 11.49 5.29
N LEU A 63 -10.63 11.12 5.16
CA LEU A 63 -11.01 9.89 4.47
C LEU A 63 -10.61 9.92 2.98
N SER A 64 -10.84 11.05 2.32
CA SER A 64 -10.45 11.27 0.92
C SER A 64 -8.94 11.22 0.74
N HIS A 65 -8.18 11.79 1.67
CA HIS A 65 -6.73 11.73 1.67
C HIS A 65 -6.21 10.29 1.84
N ILE A 66 -6.79 9.53 2.78
CA ILE A 66 -6.45 8.12 2.97
C ILE A 66 -6.72 7.31 1.69
N ASP A 67 -7.87 7.54 1.03
CA ASP A 67 -8.20 6.88 -0.24
C ASP A 67 -7.15 7.18 -1.32
N ASN A 68 -6.71 8.43 -1.43
CA ASN A 68 -5.65 8.81 -2.38
C ASN A 68 -4.31 8.11 -2.08
N ILE A 69 -3.93 8.00 -0.80
CA ILE A 69 -2.71 7.28 -0.41
C ILE A 69 -2.83 5.79 -0.74
N GLU A 70 -3.97 5.16 -0.47
CA GLU A 70 -4.19 3.75 -0.79
C GLU A 70 -4.11 3.47 -2.29
N LEU A 71 -4.65 4.37 -3.12
CA LEU A 71 -4.50 4.31 -4.58
C LEU A 71 -3.03 4.38 -4.99
N LYS A 72 -2.23 5.25 -4.37
CA LYS A 72 -0.79 5.34 -4.63
C LYS A 72 -0.06 4.08 -4.23
N ILE A 73 -0.31 3.52 -3.05
CA ILE A 73 0.29 2.25 -2.63
C ILE A 73 0.00 1.14 -3.66
N ALA A 74 -1.25 1.02 -4.10
CA ALA A 74 -1.65 0.03 -5.11
C ALA A 74 -1.02 0.28 -6.49
N GLU A 75 -0.78 1.54 -6.86
CA GLU A 75 -0.02 1.90 -8.07
C GLU A 75 1.44 1.40 -7.98
N TYR A 76 2.13 1.69 -6.88
CA TYR A 76 3.51 1.24 -6.68
C TYR A 76 3.62 -0.28 -6.57
N ASP A 77 2.64 -0.96 -5.94
CA ASP A 77 2.58 -2.43 -5.92
C ASP A 77 2.55 -3.03 -7.33
N ARG A 78 1.73 -2.46 -8.21
CA ARG A 78 1.65 -2.89 -9.62
C ARG A 78 2.96 -2.65 -10.37
N ILE A 79 3.62 -1.52 -10.13
CA ILE A 79 4.92 -1.21 -10.75
C ILE A 79 5.99 -2.21 -10.29
N LEU A 80 6.09 -2.44 -8.98
CA LEU A 80 7.05 -3.37 -8.39
C LEU A 80 6.85 -4.79 -8.90
N ALA A 81 5.60 -5.27 -8.98
CA ALA A 81 5.27 -6.59 -9.52
C ALA A 81 5.69 -6.74 -10.99
N LYS A 82 5.46 -5.72 -11.83
CA LYS A 82 5.88 -5.73 -13.24
C LYS A 82 7.39 -5.82 -13.40
N ILE A 83 8.15 -5.10 -12.58
CA ILE A 83 9.61 -5.12 -12.66
C ILE A 83 10.16 -6.47 -12.15
N ALA A 84 9.62 -6.99 -11.05
CA ALA A 84 9.99 -8.32 -10.54
C ALA A 84 9.72 -9.43 -11.56
N ALA A 85 8.59 -9.37 -12.28
CA ALA A 85 8.27 -10.34 -13.32
C ALA A 85 9.24 -10.28 -14.51
N ARG A 86 9.72 -9.09 -14.90
CA ARG A 86 10.73 -8.92 -15.95
C ARG A 86 12.08 -9.48 -15.54
N ASP A 87 12.52 -9.22 -14.30
CA ASP A 87 13.78 -9.74 -13.77
C ASP A 87 13.77 -11.28 -13.72
N SER A 88 12.69 -11.87 -13.21
CA SER A 88 12.49 -13.33 -13.18
C SER A 88 12.44 -13.96 -14.58
N ARG A 89 11.78 -13.30 -15.54
CA ARG A 89 11.72 -13.77 -16.93
C ARG A 89 13.08 -13.66 -17.62
N SER A 90 13.85 -12.60 -17.37
CA SER A 90 15.23 -12.46 -17.87
C SER A 90 16.18 -13.50 -17.27
N LYS A 91 16.06 -13.80 -15.97
CA LYS A 91 16.81 -14.89 -15.31
C LYS A 91 16.52 -16.26 -15.90
N ASN A 92 15.28 -16.51 -16.35
CA ASN A 92 14.93 -17.77 -17.03
C ASN A 92 15.49 -17.89 -18.45
N ILE A 93 15.75 -16.77 -19.14
CA ILE A 93 16.37 -16.78 -20.48
C ILE A 93 17.91 -16.88 -20.38
N MET A 94 18.50 -16.43 -19.26
CA MET A 94 19.94 -16.50 -18.98
C MET A 94 20.34 -17.79 -18.25
N LYS A 95 19.79 -18.94 -18.64
CA LYS A 95 20.49 -20.22 -18.49
C LYS A 95 21.26 -20.46 -19.79
N PRO A 96 22.61 -20.34 -19.80
CA PRO A 96 23.35 -20.75 -20.99
C PRO A 96 23.15 -22.26 -21.17
N ARG A 97 22.59 -22.64 -22.32
CA ARG A 97 22.84 -23.96 -22.89
C ARG A 97 24.34 -24.03 -23.22
N GLY A 98 25.13 -24.51 -22.28
CA GLY A 98 26.51 -24.95 -22.52
C GLY A 98 26.67 -26.32 -21.87
N GLY A 99 27.09 -27.38 -22.54
CA GLY A 99 27.29 -27.60 -23.97
C GLY A 99 27.32 -29.13 -24.14
N ALA A 100 26.74 -29.63 -25.23
CA ALA A 100 27.02 -30.99 -25.65
C ALA A 100 28.47 -31.03 -26.11
N VAL A 101 29.36 -31.68 -25.35
CA VAL A 101 30.61 -32.20 -25.88
C VAL A 101 30.39 -33.69 -26.10
N LEU A 102 30.03 -34.01 -27.34
CA LEU A 102 30.36 -35.30 -27.93
C LEU A 102 31.89 -35.35 -28.06
N GLN A 103 32.56 -36.20 -27.28
CA GLN A 103 33.76 -36.91 -27.75
C GLN A 103 33.75 -38.34 -27.18
N GLN A 104 34.22 -39.24 -28.03
CA GLN A 104 33.94 -40.66 -28.17
C GLN A 104 34.78 -41.58 -27.24
N PRO A 105 34.48 -42.90 -27.19
CA PRO A 105 35.12 -43.84 -26.25
C PRO A 105 36.44 -44.38 -26.82
N VAL A 106 37.45 -44.59 -25.97
CA VAL A 106 38.60 -45.46 -26.29
C VAL A 106 39.10 -46.17 -25.02
N ARG A 107 38.92 -47.49 -25.03
CA ARG A 107 39.54 -48.58 -24.24
C ARG A 107 39.50 -48.54 -22.71
#